data_AF-A0A1Q6VG92-F1
#
_entry.id   AF-A0A1Q6VG92-F1
#
_cell.length_a   1.000
_cell.length_b   1.000
_cell.length_c   1.000
_cell.angle_alpha   90.00
_cell.angle_beta   90.00
_cell.angle_gamma   90.00
#
_symmetry.space_group_name_H-M   'P 1'
#
loop_
_entity.id
_entity.type
_entity.pdbx_description
1 polymer ?
#
loop_
_entity_poly.entity_id
_entity_poly.type
_entity_poly.pdbx_seq_one_letter_code
_entity_poly.pdbx_strand_id
1 'polypeptide(L)'
;MIELEVYARGLRDLNKILELDLQLEPIAGLRYKIDTNHDLVYFEFDRPTLSLRDIRAIFLKLGLEPLFIGAVPPELRPRTKTEPLSA
;
A
#
# COMPACT_ATOMS: atom_id res chain seq x y z
N MET A 1 -14.15 5.64 1.12
CA MET A 1 -12.85 6.26 0.85
C MET A 1 -11.91 5.69 1.87
N ILE A 2 -10.98 4.86 1.41
CA ILE A 2 -10.05 4.11 2.26
C ILE A 2 -8.69 4.72 2.03
N GLU A 3 -8.05 5.19 3.09
CA GLU A 3 -6.72 5.81 3.00
C GLU A 3 -5.68 4.87 3.63
N LEU A 4 -4.53 4.74 2.96
CA LEU A 4 -3.43 3.92 3.44
C LEU A 4 -2.11 4.61 3.12
N GLU A 5 -1.28 4.77 4.15
CA GLU A 5 0.06 5.33 4.03
C GLU A 5 1.08 4.20 4.08
N VAL A 6 2.00 4.18 3.12
CA VAL A 6 3.04 3.17 3.01
C VAL A 6 4.38 3.85 2.87
N TYR A 7 5.23 3.70 3.88
CA TYR A 7 6.64 4.06 3.78
C TYR A 7 7.38 2.93 3.08
N ALA A 8 8.14 3.24 2.03
CA ALA A 8 8.88 2.26 1.25
C ALA A 8 10.32 2.72 1.10
N ARG A 9 11.22 2.15 1.91
CA ARG A 9 12.63 2.55 1.91
C ARG A 9 13.26 2.36 0.52
N GLY A 10 13.79 3.44 -0.06
CA GLY A 10 14.43 3.40 -1.38
C GLY A 10 13.51 3.81 -2.53
N LEU A 11 12.33 4.36 -2.22
CA LEU A 11 11.40 4.96 -3.19
C LEU A 11 11.84 6.38 -3.62
N ARG A 12 13.14 6.53 -3.86
CA ARG A 12 13.78 7.70 -4.49
C ARG A 12 14.38 7.36 -5.84
N ASP A 13 14.59 6.07 -6.09
CA ASP A 13 15.08 5.59 -7.37
C ASP A 13 13.98 5.75 -8.42
N LEU A 14 14.28 6.53 -9.46
CA LEU A 14 13.33 6.82 -10.54
C LEU A 14 12.84 5.55 -11.24
N ASN A 15 13.69 4.53 -11.38
CA ASN A 15 13.28 3.27 -12.01
C ASN A 15 12.22 2.57 -11.15
N LYS A 16 12.42 2.53 -9.83
CA LYS A 16 11.47 1.92 -8.90
C LYS A 16 10.14 2.66 -8.88
N ILE A 17 10.16 3.99 -9.01
CA ILE A 17 8.95 4.82 -9.10
C ILE A 17 8.18 4.49 -10.38
N LEU A 18 8.86 4.42 -11.53
CA LEU A 18 8.24 4.08 -12.81
C LEU A 18 7.70 2.65 -12.82
N GLU A 19 8.45 1.68 -12.29
CA GLU A 19 7.96 0.31 -12.19
C GLU A 19 6.78 0.18 -11.23
N LEU A 20 6.77 0.94 -10.13
CA LEU A 20 5.62 0.99 -9.23
C LEU A 20 4.39 1.58 -9.95
N ASP A 21 4.57 2.67 -10.68
CA ASP A 21 3.52 3.32 -11.48
C ASP A 21 2.87 2.32 -12.46
N LEU A 22 3.68 1.58 -13.22
CA LEU A 22 3.22 0.55 -14.15
C LEU A 22 2.44 -0.60 -13.47
N GLN A 23 2.77 -0.94 -12.23
CA GLN A 23 2.05 -1.97 -11.47
C GLN A 23 0.72 -1.46 -10.89
N LEU A 24 0.62 -0.16 -10.60
CA LEU A 24 -0.55 0.47 -9.98
C LEU A 24 -1.57 1.00 -11.00
N GLU A 25 -1.13 1.42 -12.19
CA GLU A 25 -1.98 1.88 -13.30
C GLU A 25 -3.18 0.96 -13.63
N PRO A 26 -3.03 -0.38 -13.72
CA PRO A 26 -4.16 -1.25 -14.06
C PRO A 26 -5.21 -1.40 -12.95
N ILE A 27 -4.98 -0.83 -11.76
CA ILE A 27 -5.84 -1.02 -10.59
C ILE A 27 -6.98 0.00 -10.60
N ALA A 28 -8.15 -0.42 -11.07
CA ALA A 28 -9.31 0.44 -11.15
C ALA A 28 -9.74 0.98 -9.77
N GLY A 29 -9.96 2.30 -9.68
CA GLY A 29 -10.41 2.95 -8.45
C GLY A 29 -9.32 3.14 -7.39
N LEU A 30 -8.05 2.97 -7.76
CA LEU A 30 -6.89 3.33 -6.95
C LEU A 30 -6.40 4.72 -7.35
N ARG A 31 -6.28 5.61 -6.37
CA ARG A 31 -5.51 6.84 -6.48
C ARG A 31 -4.29 6.70 -5.60
N TYR A 32 -3.14 7.15 -6.08
CA TYR A 32 -1.94 7.16 -5.29
C TYR A 32 -1.16 8.44 -5.49
N LYS A 33 -0.40 8.81 -4.47
CA LYS A 33 0.54 9.91 -4.49
C LYS A 33 1.86 9.42 -3.92
N ILE A 34 2.93 9.60 -4.69
CA ILE A 34 4.28 9.27 -4.26
C ILE A 34 4.95 10.53 -3.74
N ASP A 35 5.45 10.48 -2.51
CA ASP A 35 6.31 11.48 -1.89
C ASP A 35 7.73 10.92 -1.80
N THR A 36 8.54 11.31 -2.78
CA THR A 36 9.94 10.90 -2.89
C THR A 36 10.83 11.52 -1.82
N ASN A 37 10.44 12.66 -1.23
CA ASN A 37 11.24 13.29 -0.17
C ASN A 37 11.24 12.43 1.09
N HIS A 38 10.11 11.83 1.41
CA HIS A 38 9.89 11.01 2.61
C HIS A 38 9.85 9.51 2.34
N ASP A 39 10.05 9.07 1.09
CA ASP A 39 9.90 7.67 0.69
C ASP A 39 8.50 7.12 1.04
N LEU A 40 7.47 7.96 0.91
CA LEU A 40 6.09 7.65 1.29
C LEU A 40 5.21 7.48 0.04
N VAL A 41 4.25 6.56 0.11
CA VAL A 41 3.17 6.41 -0.85
C VAL A 41 1.86 6.52 -0.10
N TYR A 42 1.05 7.46 -0.52
CA TYR A 42 -0.32 7.62 -0.06
C TYR A 42 -1.22 6.91 -1.06
N PHE A 43 -2.01 5.96 -0.59
CA PHE A 43 -3.03 5.28 -1.37
C PHE A 43 -4.41 5.72 -0.89
N GLU A 44 -5.26 6.01 -1.85
CA GLU A 44 -6.67 6.34 -1.66
C GLU A 44 -7.47 5.39 -2.54
N PHE A 45 -8.31 4.57 -1.91
CA PHE A 45 -9.19 3.63 -2.59
C PHE A 45 -10.63 4.10 -2.51
N ASP A 46 -11.31 4.13 -3.65
CA ASP A 46 -12.76 4.32 -3.71
C ASP A 46 -13.50 3.06 -3.21
N ARG A 47 -12.92 1.87 -3.42
CA ARG A 47 -13.41 0.56 -2.98
C ARG A 47 -12.24 -0.36 -2.59
N PRO A 48 -12.42 -1.34 -1.69
CA PRO A 48 -11.35 -2.26 -1.29
C PRO A 48 -11.04 -3.28 -2.40
N THR A 49 -10.28 -2.85 -3.40
CA THR A 49 -9.89 -3.64 -4.58
C THR A 49 -8.62 -4.46 -4.37
N LEU A 50 -7.72 -4.01 -3.49
CA LEU A 50 -6.49 -4.70 -3.11
C LEU A 50 -6.49 -5.04 -1.63
N SER A 51 -5.84 -6.14 -1.25
CA SER A 51 -5.50 -6.40 0.14
C SER A 51 -4.13 -5.84 0.51
N LEU A 52 -3.85 -5.64 1.80
CA LEU A 52 -2.50 -5.26 2.27
C LEU A 52 -1.42 -6.23 1.83
N ARG A 53 -1.78 -7.51 1.66
CA ARG A 53 -0.85 -8.54 1.19
C ARG A 53 -0.47 -8.31 -0.27
N ASP A 54 -1.42 -7.91 -1.10
CA ASP A 54 -1.16 -7.61 -2.51
C ASP A 54 -0.28 -6.37 -2.63
N ILE A 55 -0.61 -5.32 -1.88
CA ILE A 55 0.19 -4.10 -1.81
C ILE A 55 1.62 -4.44 -1.37
N ARG A 56 1.79 -5.19 -0.28
CA ARG A 56 3.11 -5.64 0.18
C ARG A 56 3.87 -6.41 -0.91
N ALA A 57 3.19 -7.30 -1.63
CA ALA A 57 3.81 -8.10 -2.68
C ALA A 57 4.31 -7.23 -3.85
N ILE A 58 3.59 -6.16 -4.22
CA ILE A 58 4.02 -5.21 -5.25
C ILE A 58 5.35 -4.55 -4.83
N PHE A 59 5.42 -3.98 -3.63
CA PHE A 59 6.64 -3.33 -3.14
C PHE A 59 7.81 -4.32 -3.02
N LEU A 60 7.57 -5.52 -2.50
CA LEU A 60 8.63 -6.54 -2.37
C LEU A 60 9.20 -6.99 -3.72
N LYS A 61 8.38 -7.09 -4.78
CA LYS A 61 8.86 -7.39 -6.14
C LYS A 61 9.86 -6.35 -6.65
N LEU A 62 9.69 -5.09 -6.25
CA LEU A 62 10.58 -3.98 -6.61
C LEU A 62 11.80 -3.87 -5.69
N GLY A 63 11.99 -4.84 -4.77
CA GLY A 63 13.03 -4.79 -3.75
C GLY A 63 12.87 -3.58 -2.82
N LEU A 64 11.63 -3.16 -2.57
CA LEU A 64 11.28 -2.14 -1.58
C LEU A 64 10.75 -2.84 -0.32
N GLU A 65 11.07 -2.29 0.83
CA GLU A 65 10.56 -2.77 2.12
C GLU A 65 9.41 -1.86 2.57
N PRO A 66 8.14 -2.26 2.36
CA PRO A 66 6.98 -1.45 2.72
C PRO A 66 6.66 -1.57 4.22
N LEU A 67 6.54 -0.43 4.88
CA LEU A 67 6.01 -0.25 6.23
C LEU A 67 4.68 0.48 6.12
N PHE A 68 3.61 -0.15 6.58
CA PHE A 68 2.29 0.47 6.63
C PHE A 68 2.23 1.41 7.83
N ILE A 69 1.96 2.68 7.57
CA ILE A 69 1.89 3.74 8.58
C ILE A 69 0.43 4.11 8.83
N GLY A 70 0.11 4.46 10.08
CA GLY A 70 -1.22 4.92 10.47
C GLY A 70 -2.22 3.80 10.76
N ALA A 71 -3.51 4.17 10.72
CA ALA A 71 -4.62 3.27 10.99
C ALA A 71 -4.91 2.41 9.76
N VAL A 72 -4.30 1.23 9.69
CA VAL A 72 -4.60 0.25 8.64
C VAL A 72 -6.10 -0.07 8.64
N PRO A 73 -6.85 0.30 7.58
CA PRO A 73 -8.29 0.21 7.59
C PRO A 73 -8.74 -1.27 7.62
N PRO A 74 -9.78 -1.60 8.40
CA PRO A 74 -10.19 -2.98 8.63
C PRO A 74 -10.61 -3.70 7.35
N GLU A 75 -11.01 -2.95 6.32
CA GLU A 75 -11.41 -3.44 5.00
C GLU A 75 -10.24 -4.01 4.20
N LEU A 76 -9.01 -3.51 4.44
CA LEU A 76 -7.79 -4.00 3.80
C LEU A 76 -7.08 -5.08 4.63
N ARG A 77 -7.48 -5.26 5.89
CA ARG A 77 -6.89 -6.27 6.78
C ARG A 77 -7.24 -7.66 6.27
N PRO A 78 -6.26 -8.58 6.20
CA PRO A 78 -6.58 -9.99 6.01
C PRO A 78 -7.49 -10.42 7.16
N ARG A 79 -8.70 -10.92 6.85
CA ARG A 79 -9.62 -11.49 7.84
C ARG A 79 -8.95 -12.71 8.49
N THR A 80 -8.21 -12.47 9.56
CA THR A 80 -7.67 -13.54 10.40
C THR A 80 -8.82 -13.97 11.31
N LYS A 81 -9.18 -15.25 11.24
CA LYS A 81 -10.41 -15.83 11.78
C LYS A 81 -10.48 -15.88 13.32
N THR A 82 -9.64 -15.13 14.03
CA THR A 82 -9.51 -15.20 15.49
C THR A 82 -9.10 -13.83 16.05
N GLU A 83 -10.08 -13.02 16.42
CA GLU A 83 -9.89 -12.02 17.48
C GLU A 83 -10.57 -12.57 18.74
N PRO A 84 -9.90 -12.59 19.92
CA PRO A 84 -10.57 -12.90 21.16
C PRO A 84 -11.57 -11.78 21.49
N LEU A 85 -12.81 -12.17 21.79
CA LEU A 85 -13.80 -11.27 22.37
C LEU A 85 -13.26 -10.80 23.72
N SER A 86 -13.07 -9.49 23.88
CA SER A 86 -12.79 -8.89 25.20
C SER A 86 -13.87 -9.32 26.20
N ALA A 87 -13.41 -9.83 27.35
CA ALA A 87 -14.23 -10.26 28.47
C ALA A 87 -14.87 -9.09 29.23
#